data_AF-A0A9E4IS14-F1
#
_entry.id   AF-A0A9E4IS14-F1
#
_cell.length_a   1.000
_cell.length_b   1.000
_cell.length_c   1.000
_cell.angle_alpha   90.00
_cell.angle_beta   90.00
_cell.angle_gamma   90.00
#
_symmetry.space_group_name_H-M   'P 1'
#
loop_
_entity.id
_entity.type
_entity.pdbx_description
1 polymer ?
#
loop_
_entity_poly.entity_id
_entity_poly.type
_entity_poly.pdbx_seq_one_letter_code
_entity_poly.pdbx_strand_id
1 'polypeptide(L)'
;MTSEPHPPGPGRTAATFAAGALLSLAAPLLLLPALGALDLYRGATVLRPIAVVLLACVAGGVVAGGALGSGLRWRLAFGAAFGATLWIPLLILASLPALSGVERFAELLVGFAPALAVSHALLGALGLALGGSGWRRAGAGALVFGAAGTAGGVLLALVVRLSAGSAGAAAFAAGALGGGVACLLPLTLAGWWLGVGRMVAVHREREPERRRGDGSVD
;
A
#
# COMPACT_ATOMS: atom_id res chain seq x y z
N MET A 1 -27.87 3.22 -25.77
CA MET A 1 -26.48 3.72 -25.79
C MET A 1 -26.01 3.88 -24.35
N THR A 2 -25.46 2.84 -23.75
CA THR A 2 -24.80 2.94 -22.44
C THR A 2 -23.38 3.40 -22.70
N SER A 3 -23.08 4.65 -22.34
CA SER A 3 -21.72 5.18 -22.39
C SER A 3 -20.80 4.23 -21.62
N GLU A 4 -19.86 3.57 -22.31
CA GLU A 4 -18.90 2.72 -21.63
C GLU A 4 -18.15 3.54 -20.58
N PRO A 5 -18.07 3.05 -19.33
CA PRO A 5 -17.42 3.79 -18.26
C PRO A 5 -15.94 3.98 -18.61
N HIS A 6 -15.52 5.25 -18.74
CA HIS A 6 -14.13 5.58 -18.98
C HIS A 6 -13.23 4.96 -17.89
N PRO A 7 -12.09 4.33 -18.26
CA PRO A 7 -11.18 3.76 -17.29
C PRO A 7 -10.68 4.86 -16.34
N PRO A 8 -10.53 4.56 -15.04
CA PRO A 8 -10.03 5.54 -14.08
C PRO A 8 -8.60 5.97 -14.46
N GLY A 9 -8.35 7.28 -14.45
CA GLY A 9 -7.02 7.84 -14.67
C GLY A 9 -6.03 7.45 -13.55
N PRO A 10 -4.73 7.69 -13.75
CA PRO A 10 -3.66 7.17 -12.89
C PRO A 10 -3.70 7.82 -11.51
N GLY A 11 -4.09 9.10 -11.43
CA GLY A 11 -4.30 9.79 -10.16
C GLY A 11 -5.43 9.18 -9.33
N ARG A 12 -6.51 8.69 -9.96
CA ARG A 12 -7.61 8.03 -9.26
C ARG A 12 -7.19 6.67 -8.71
N THR A 13 -6.39 5.92 -9.47
CA THR A 13 -5.80 4.65 -9.00
C THR A 13 -4.82 4.88 -7.85
N ALA A 14 -3.99 5.91 -7.92
CA ALA A 14 -3.09 6.28 -6.82
C ALA A 14 -3.88 6.65 -5.55
N ALA A 15 -4.91 7.50 -5.68
CA ALA A 15 -5.72 7.94 -4.55
C ALA A 15 -6.49 6.81 -3.86
N THR A 16 -7.00 5.85 -4.63
CA THR A 16 -7.73 4.68 -4.09
C THR A 16 -6.79 3.68 -3.42
N PHE A 17 -5.58 3.49 -3.96
CA PHE A 17 -4.51 2.76 -3.26
C PHE A 17 -4.12 3.45 -1.95
N ALA A 18 -3.98 4.78 -1.97
CA ALA A 18 -3.71 5.57 -0.78
C ALA A 18 -4.83 5.41 0.27
N ALA A 19 -6.09 5.45 -0.15
CA ALA A 19 -7.24 5.27 0.73
C ALA A 19 -7.27 3.86 1.35
N GLY A 20 -6.98 2.82 0.56
CA GLY A 20 -6.89 1.45 1.06
C GLY A 20 -5.75 1.28 2.08
N ALA A 21 -4.60 1.90 1.81
CA ALA A 21 -3.46 1.92 2.72
C ALA A 21 -3.77 2.70 4.01
N LEU A 22 -4.41 3.87 3.90
CA LEU A 22 -4.87 4.67 5.04
C LEU A 22 -5.80 3.87 5.94
N LEU A 23 -6.74 3.11 5.36
CA LEU A 23 -7.63 2.24 6.13
C LEU A 23 -6.85 1.18 6.92
N SER A 24 -5.82 0.61 6.30
CA SER A 24 -4.96 -0.40 6.92
C SER A 24 -4.13 0.19 8.08
N LEU A 25 -3.63 1.42 7.91
CA LEU A 25 -2.84 2.15 8.92
C LEU A 25 -3.70 2.72 10.06
N ALA A 26 -4.94 3.14 9.76
CA ALA A 26 -5.85 3.69 10.76
C ALA A 26 -6.23 2.65 11.82
N ALA A 27 -6.22 1.36 11.49
CA ALA A 27 -6.56 0.31 12.44
C ALA A 27 -5.61 0.25 13.65
N PRO A 28 -4.30 0.06 13.49
CA PRO A 28 -3.38 0.05 14.63
C PRO A 28 -3.21 1.43 15.28
N LEU A 29 -3.33 2.53 14.52
CA LEU A 29 -3.06 3.87 15.04
C LEU A 29 -4.26 4.50 15.78
N LEU A 30 -5.49 4.20 15.38
CA LEU A 30 -6.69 4.83 15.91
C LEU A 30 -7.68 3.81 16.46
N LEU A 31 -7.96 2.75 15.69
CA LEU A 31 -9.00 1.78 16.06
C LEU A 31 -8.61 0.93 17.25
N LEU A 32 -7.40 0.35 17.28
CA LEU A 32 -6.96 -0.47 18.41
C LEU A 32 -6.91 0.34 19.72
N PRO A 33 -6.30 1.54 19.79
CA PRO A 33 -6.35 2.37 21.00
C PRO A 33 -7.78 2.73 21.42
N ALA A 34 -8.64 3.10 20.47
CA ALA A 34 -10.03 3.46 20.78
C ALA A 34 -10.82 2.25 21.35
N LEU A 35 -10.69 1.06 20.75
CA LEU A 35 -11.32 -0.15 21.25
C LEU A 35 -10.76 -0.56 22.63
N GLY A 36 -9.45 -0.34 22.85
CA GLY A 36 -8.82 -0.56 24.16
C GLY A 36 -9.33 0.40 25.24
N ALA A 37 -9.52 1.68 24.91
CA ALA A 37 -10.10 2.67 25.83
C ALA A 37 -11.55 2.37 26.20
N LEU A 38 -12.27 1.62 25.37
CA LEU A 38 -13.63 1.11 25.64
C LEU A 38 -13.64 -0.23 26.41
N ASP A 39 -12.49 -0.68 26.94
CA ASP A 39 -12.32 -1.95 27.65
C ASP A 39 -12.70 -3.21 26.83
N LEU A 40 -12.83 -3.11 25.49
CA LEU A 40 -13.25 -4.24 24.64
C LEU A 40 -12.22 -5.38 24.55
N TYR A 41 -10.99 -5.13 25.01
CA TYR A 41 -9.93 -6.13 25.11
C TYR A 41 -9.75 -6.70 26.52
N ARG A 42 -10.53 -6.27 27.52
CA ARG A 42 -10.41 -6.79 28.88
C ARG A 42 -10.76 -8.28 28.90
N GLY A 43 -9.80 -9.12 29.32
CA GLY A 43 -9.92 -10.58 29.31
C GLY A 43 -9.92 -11.21 27.91
N ALA A 44 -9.67 -10.44 26.85
CA ALA A 44 -9.58 -10.95 25.49
C ALA A 44 -8.17 -11.48 25.19
N THR A 45 -8.09 -12.48 24.31
CA THR A 45 -6.82 -13.00 23.80
C THR A 45 -6.15 -12.02 22.84
N VAL A 46 -4.82 -12.09 22.70
CA VAL A 46 -4.01 -11.34 21.71
C VAL A 46 -4.51 -11.53 20.26
N LEU A 47 -5.23 -12.63 19.98
CA LEU A 47 -5.83 -12.88 18.67
C LEU A 47 -6.84 -11.80 18.23
N ARG A 48 -7.53 -11.14 19.17
CA ARG A 48 -8.59 -10.16 18.87
C ARG A 48 -8.05 -8.89 18.19
N PRO A 49 -7.04 -8.18 18.73
CA PRO A 49 -6.45 -7.03 18.04
C PRO A 49 -5.75 -7.43 16.73
N ILE A 50 -5.13 -8.61 16.66
CA ILE A 50 -4.56 -9.18 15.43
C ILE A 50 -5.64 -9.31 14.35
N ALA A 51 -6.80 -9.88 14.69
CA ALA A 51 -7.92 -10.05 13.77
C ALA A 51 -8.46 -8.71 13.26
N VAL A 52 -8.58 -7.70 14.13
CA VAL A 52 -9.02 -6.34 13.75
C VAL A 52 -8.08 -5.73 12.72
N VAL A 53 -6.77 -5.82 12.95
CA VAL A 53 -5.74 -5.32 12.02
C VAL A 53 -5.80 -6.07 10.69
N LEU A 54 -5.90 -7.41 10.72
CA LEU A 54 -6.01 -8.23 9.52
C LEU A 54 -7.23 -7.86 8.68
N LEU A 55 -8.39 -7.69 9.32
CA LEU A 55 -9.63 -7.29 8.66
C LEU A 55 -9.50 -5.90 8.03
N ALA A 56 -8.85 -4.95 8.71
CA ALA A 56 -8.60 -3.62 8.16
C ALA A 56 -7.64 -3.67 6.96
N CYS A 57 -6.58 -4.48 7.01
CA CYS A 57 -5.69 -4.72 5.89
C CYS A 57 -6.42 -5.32 4.69
N VAL A 58 -7.24 -6.35 4.92
CA VAL A 58 -8.04 -6.99 3.85
C VAL A 58 -9.03 -5.99 3.26
N ALA A 59 -9.76 -5.24 4.09
CA ALA A 59 -10.67 -4.19 3.62
C ALA A 59 -9.93 -3.11 2.81
N GLY A 60 -8.76 -2.69 3.28
CA GLY A 60 -7.89 -1.75 2.57
C GLY A 60 -7.46 -2.26 1.20
N GLY A 61 -7.04 -3.53 1.13
CA GLY A 61 -6.68 -4.20 -0.12
C GLY A 61 -7.87 -4.35 -1.07
N VAL A 62 -9.07 -4.63 -0.56
CA VAL A 62 -10.31 -4.67 -1.37
C VAL A 62 -10.63 -3.29 -1.98
N VAL A 63 -10.46 -2.21 -1.20
CA VAL A 63 -10.62 -0.83 -1.69
C VAL A 63 -9.58 -0.52 -2.77
N ALA A 64 -8.30 -0.82 -2.53
CA ALA A 64 -7.22 -0.61 -3.50
C ALA A 64 -7.44 -1.42 -4.79
N GLY A 65 -7.82 -2.69 -4.67
CA GLY A 65 -8.10 -3.57 -5.81
C GLY A 65 -9.30 -3.11 -6.65
N GLY A 66 -10.28 -2.44 -6.05
CA GLY A 66 -11.41 -1.85 -6.77
C GLY A 66 -11.02 -0.77 -7.79
N ALA A 67 -9.84 -0.17 -7.64
CA ALA A 67 -9.30 0.80 -8.59
C ALA A 67 -8.80 0.16 -9.89
N LEU A 68 -8.40 -1.11 -9.82
CA LEU A 68 -7.78 -1.84 -10.93
C LEU A 68 -8.79 -2.52 -11.84
N GLY A 69 -10.06 -2.55 -11.44
CA GLY A 69 -11.18 -3.02 -12.26
C GLY A 69 -12.45 -3.22 -11.46
N SER A 70 -13.57 -3.37 -12.17
CA SER A 70 -14.87 -3.73 -11.59
C SER A 70 -14.96 -5.20 -11.16
N GLY A 71 -13.96 -6.03 -11.49
CA GLY A 71 -13.95 -7.45 -11.21
C GLY A 71 -13.70 -7.77 -9.74
N LEU A 72 -14.54 -8.63 -9.17
CA LEU A 72 -14.36 -9.18 -7.81
C LEU A 72 -12.97 -9.81 -7.61
N ARG A 73 -12.40 -10.40 -8.67
CA ARG A 73 -11.06 -11.00 -8.65
C ARG A 73 -9.97 -10.03 -8.19
N TRP A 74 -9.94 -8.79 -8.69
CA TRP A 74 -8.91 -7.80 -8.31
C TRP A 74 -9.06 -7.36 -6.86
N ARG A 75 -10.30 -7.21 -6.40
CA ARG A 75 -10.61 -6.89 -5.00
C ARG A 75 -10.12 -7.98 -4.05
N LEU A 76 -10.44 -9.24 -4.35
CA LEU A 76 -10.02 -10.38 -3.53
C LEU A 76 -8.50 -10.57 -3.57
N ALA A 77 -7.88 -10.44 -4.75
CA ALA A 77 -6.44 -10.55 -4.93
C ALA A 77 -5.67 -9.53 -4.07
N PHE A 78 -6.04 -8.25 -4.14
CA PHE A 78 -5.38 -7.22 -3.35
C PHE A 78 -5.78 -7.26 -1.88
N GLY A 79 -7.01 -7.68 -1.54
CA GLY A 79 -7.40 -7.96 -0.16
C GLY A 79 -6.51 -9.02 0.50
N ALA A 80 -6.30 -10.14 -0.18
CA ALA A 80 -5.40 -11.20 0.28
C ALA A 80 -3.95 -10.73 0.35
N ALA A 81 -3.47 -10.03 -0.69
CA ALA A 81 -2.10 -9.52 -0.73
C ALA A 81 -1.82 -8.53 0.42
N PHE A 82 -2.71 -7.57 0.68
CA PHE A 82 -2.57 -6.64 1.80
C PHE A 82 -2.56 -7.36 3.15
N GLY A 83 -3.52 -8.28 3.36
CA GLY A 83 -3.61 -9.06 4.59
C GLY A 83 -2.38 -9.94 4.85
N ALA A 84 -1.73 -10.43 3.79
CA ALA A 84 -0.53 -11.26 3.93
C ALA A 84 0.77 -10.46 4.12
N THR A 85 0.87 -9.25 3.55
CA THR A 85 2.16 -8.56 3.40
C THR A 85 2.33 -7.32 4.28
N LEU A 86 1.24 -6.65 4.67
CA LEU A 86 1.33 -5.40 5.45
C LEU A 86 1.71 -5.60 6.92
N TRP A 87 1.72 -6.84 7.41
CA TRP A 87 2.17 -7.16 8.76
C TRP A 87 3.57 -6.61 9.07
N ILE A 88 4.50 -6.68 8.12
CA ILE A 88 5.87 -6.18 8.33
C ILE A 88 5.89 -4.66 8.56
N PRO A 89 5.35 -3.81 7.66
CA PRO A 89 5.23 -2.37 7.92
C PRO A 89 4.53 -2.04 9.23
N LEU A 90 3.46 -2.78 9.58
CA LEU A 90 2.72 -2.53 10.80
C LEU A 90 3.51 -2.88 12.07
N LEU A 91 4.26 -3.98 12.05
CA LEU A 91 5.16 -4.33 13.15
C LEU A 91 6.27 -3.30 13.33
N ILE A 92 6.81 -2.78 12.23
CA ILE A 92 7.80 -1.70 12.27
C ILE A 92 7.18 -0.44 12.88
N LEU A 93 6.00 -0.02 12.44
CA LEU A 93 5.31 1.14 13.00
C LEU A 93 5.00 0.98 14.49
N ALA A 94 4.58 -0.21 14.89
CA ALA A 94 4.28 -0.54 16.29
C ALA A 94 5.55 -0.58 17.17
N SER A 95 6.72 -0.86 16.59
CA SER A 95 7.98 -0.86 17.34
C SER A 95 8.68 0.50 17.39
N LEU A 96 8.26 1.49 16.60
CA LEU A 96 8.88 2.84 16.62
C LEU A 96 8.95 3.46 18.02
N PRO A 97 7.92 3.39 18.87
CA PRO A 97 8.00 3.96 20.22
C PRO A 97 9.02 3.28 21.13
N ALA A 98 9.45 2.06 20.79
CA ALA A 98 10.46 1.32 21.53
C ALA A 98 11.89 1.66 21.10
N LEU A 99 12.07 2.44 20.03
CA LEU A 99 13.38 2.90 19.61
C LEU A 99 13.88 3.98 20.58
N SER A 100 15.11 3.79 21.05
CA SER A 100 15.72 4.62 22.09
C SER A 100 16.19 5.99 21.58
N GLY A 101 16.19 6.20 20.26
CA GLY A 101 16.75 7.40 19.62
C GLY A 101 18.29 7.38 19.56
N VAL A 102 18.92 6.35 20.12
CA VAL A 102 20.38 6.14 20.13
C VAL A 102 20.84 5.37 18.89
N GLU A 103 19.91 4.76 18.16
CA GLU A 103 20.19 3.94 16.98
C GLU A 103 20.86 4.76 15.88
N ARG A 104 21.89 4.17 15.26
CA ARG A 104 22.58 4.84 14.16
C ARG A 104 21.68 4.85 12.93
N PHE A 105 21.72 5.93 12.14
CA PHE A 105 20.94 6.01 10.90
C PHE A 105 21.21 4.82 9.96
N ALA A 106 22.46 4.34 9.91
CA ALA A 106 22.81 3.15 9.14
C ALA A 106 22.10 1.88 9.63
N GLU A 107 21.94 1.69 10.94
CA GLU A 107 21.23 0.55 11.52
C GLU A 107 19.73 0.61 11.19
N LEU A 108 19.13 1.80 11.30
CA LEU A 108 17.74 2.04 10.90
C LEU A 108 17.52 1.77 9.41
N LEU A 109 18.47 2.18 8.55
CA LEU A 109 18.38 1.98 7.11
C LEU A 109 18.50 0.50 6.73
N VAL A 110 19.44 -0.23 7.35
CA VAL A 110 19.62 -1.68 7.17
C VAL A 110 18.42 -2.47 7.72
N GLY A 111 17.72 -1.96 8.73
CA GLY A 111 16.49 -2.58 9.24
C GLY A 111 15.28 -2.29 8.35
N PHE A 112 14.97 -1.01 8.14
CA PHE A 112 13.69 -0.60 7.54
C PHE A 112 13.63 -0.73 6.02
N ALA A 113 14.69 -0.33 5.31
CA ALA A 113 14.69 -0.33 3.86
C ALA A 113 14.46 -1.74 3.27
N PRO A 114 15.21 -2.80 3.65
CA PRO A 114 14.97 -4.13 3.11
C PRO A 114 13.65 -4.72 3.58
N ALA A 115 13.24 -4.50 4.83
CA ALA A 115 11.97 -5.02 5.34
C ALA A 115 10.77 -4.44 4.57
N LEU A 116 10.76 -3.13 4.33
CA LEU A 116 9.72 -2.48 3.53
C LEU A 116 9.82 -2.83 2.06
N ALA A 117 11.02 -2.95 1.50
CA ALA A 117 11.23 -3.39 0.12
C ALA A 117 10.63 -4.79 -0.11
N VAL A 118 10.96 -5.76 0.75
CA VAL A 118 10.46 -7.14 0.64
C VAL A 118 8.94 -7.18 0.79
N SER A 119 8.39 -6.52 1.82
CA SER A 119 6.93 -6.47 2.05
C SER A 119 6.18 -5.89 0.84
N HIS A 120 6.62 -4.75 0.32
CA HIS A 120 5.96 -4.13 -0.83
C HIS A 120 6.19 -4.91 -2.13
N ALA A 121 7.39 -5.47 -2.34
CA ALA A 121 7.65 -6.33 -3.48
C ALA A 121 6.71 -7.55 -3.51
N LEU A 122 6.49 -8.20 -2.36
CA LEU A 122 5.53 -9.28 -2.22
C LEU A 122 4.10 -8.81 -2.48
N LEU A 123 3.73 -7.62 -1.98
CA LEU A 123 2.41 -7.04 -2.23
C LEU A 123 2.16 -6.84 -3.73
N GLY A 124 3.15 -6.29 -4.45
CA GLY A 124 3.10 -6.09 -5.91
C GLY A 124 3.06 -7.40 -6.68
N ALA A 125 3.91 -8.37 -6.33
CA ALA A 125 3.94 -9.70 -6.92
C ALA A 125 2.61 -10.43 -6.73
N LEU A 126 2.16 -10.58 -5.48
CA LEU A 126 0.97 -11.34 -5.13
C LEU A 126 -0.29 -10.67 -5.66
N GLY A 127 -0.43 -9.36 -5.49
CA GLY A 127 -1.61 -8.63 -5.98
C GLY A 127 -1.79 -8.77 -7.49
N LEU A 128 -0.70 -8.69 -8.27
CA LEU A 128 -0.75 -8.84 -9.72
C LEU A 128 -0.91 -10.31 -10.15
N ALA A 129 -0.21 -11.25 -9.52
CA ALA A 129 -0.29 -12.67 -9.83
C ALA A 129 -1.68 -13.24 -9.52
N LEU A 130 -2.24 -12.94 -8.34
CA LEU A 130 -3.61 -13.32 -7.95
C LEU A 130 -4.67 -12.56 -8.75
N GLY A 131 -4.35 -11.33 -9.17
CA GLY A 131 -5.12 -10.60 -10.19
C GLY A 131 -5.09 -11.26 -11.56
N GLY A 132 -4.29 -12.33 -11.74
CA GLY A 132 -4.04 -13.11 -12.95
C GLY A 132 -3.39 -12.31 -14.07
N SER A 133 -2.51 -11.40 -13.68
CA SER A 133 -1.51 -10.85 -14.59
C SER A 133 -0.46 -11.92 -14.90
N GLY A 134 0.07 -11.92 -16.12
CA GLY A 134 1.19 -12.82 -16.45
C GLY A 134 2.43 -12.55 -15.57
N TRP A 135 3.26 -13.59 -15.39
CA TRP A 135 4.45 -13.57 -14.51
C TRP A 135 5.39 -12.38 -14.75
N ARG A 136 5.56 -11.95 -16.01
CA ARG A 136 6.38 -10.76 -16.35
C ARG A 136 5.85 -9.49 -15.69
N ARG A 137 4.53 -9.29 -15.67
CA ARG A 137 3.89 -8.11 -15.07
C ARG A 137 3.92 -8.20 -13.54
N ALA A 138 3.73 -9.40 -12.97
CA ALA A 138 3.90 -9.61 -11.54
C ALA A 138 5.35 -9.31 -11.09
N GLY A 139 6.35 -9.77 -11.84
CA GLY A 139 7.76 -9.45 -11.59
C GLY A 139 8.06 -7.95 -11.70
N ALA A 140 7.54 -7.27 -12.73
CA ALA A 140 7.66 -5.81 -12.83
C ALA A 140 7.00 -5.09 -11.65
N GLY A 141 5.82 -5.54 -11.22
CA GLY A 141 5.17 -5.01 -10.02
C GLY A 141 6.00 -5.23 -8.76
N ALA A 142 6.60 -6.40 -8.58
CA ALA A 142 7.48 -6.67 -7.45
C ALA A 142 8.65 -5.69 -7.40
N LEU A 143 9.28 -5.40 -8.54
CA LEU A 143 10.38 -4.44 -8.64
C LEU A 143 9.92 -3.01 -8.33
N VAL A 144 8.82 -2.56 -8.92
CA VAL A 144 8.30 -1.19 -8.72
C VAL A 144 7.86 -0.98 -7.28
N PHE A 145 7.07 -1.90 -6.74
CA PHE A 145 6.62 -1.81 -5.35
C PHE A 145 7.80 -1.98 -4.39
N GLY A 146 8.75 -2.86 -4.67
CA GLY A 146 9.95 -3.04 -3.86
C GLY A 146 10.81 -1.79 -3.82
N ALA A 147 11.09 -1.16 -4.98
CA ALA A 147 11.83 0.10 -5.04
C ALA A 147 11.11 1.23 -4.29
N ALA A 148 9.77 1.30 -4.43
CA ALA A 148 8.95 2.24 -3.68
C ALA A 148 9.03 1.97 -2.17
N GLY A 149 8.99 0.70 -1.76
CA GLY A 149 9.16 0.27 -0.37
C GLY A 149 10.52 0.62 0.21
N THR A 150 11.61 0.47 -0.56
CA THR A 150 12.95 0.93 -0.19
C THR A 150 12.95 2.43 0.10
N ALA A 151 12.36 3.24 -0.79
CA ALA A 151 12.26 4.69 -0.59
C ALA A 151 11.44 5.02 0.67
N GLY A 152 10.35 4.29 0.92
CA GLY A 152 9.56 4.37 2.16
C GLY A 152 10.40 4.06 3.40
N GLY A 153 11.26 3.04 3.36
CA GLY A 153 12.13 2.70 4.49
C GLY A 153 13.26 3.70 4.74
N VAL A 154 13.82 4.30 3.69
CA VAL A 154 14.75 5.43 3.83
C VAL A 154 14.05 6.62 4.48
N LEU A 155 12.84 6.97 4.01
CA LEU A 155 12.05 8.04 4.58
C LEU A 155 11.68 7.76 6.04
N LEU A 156 11.34 6.52 6.37
CA LEU A 156 11.04 6.11 7.74
C LEU A 156 12.26 6.24 8.65
N ALA A 157 13.43 5.77 8.21
CA ALA A 157 14.68 5.93 8.96
C ALA A 157 14.98 7.42 9.22
N LEU A 158 14.70 8.28 8.24
CA LEU A 158 14.84 9.73 8.38
C LEU A 158 13.84 10.30 9.40
N VAL A 159 12.57 9.91 9.35
CA VAL A 159 11.53 10.32 10.31
C VAL A 159 11.93 9.94 11.73
N VAL A 160 12.37 8.71 11.95
CA VAL A 160 12.84 8.24 13.27
C VAL A 160 14.04 9.06 13.73
N ARG A 161 14.99 9.33 12.84
CA ARG A 161 16.19 10.11 13.18
C ARG A 161 15.84 11.56 13.56
N LEU A 162 14.93 12.19 12.84
CA LEU A 162 14.50 13.57 13.09
C LEU A 162 13.62 13.70 14.34
N SER A 163 12.88 12.64 14.69
CA SER A 163 12.02 12.61 15.88
C SER A 163 12.76 12.27 17.17
N ALA A 164 13.98 11.73 17.12
CA ALA A 164 14.80 11.39 18.29
C ALA A 164 15.08 12.57 19.26
N GLY A 165 14.90 13.82 18.82
CA GLY A 165 15.04 15.01 19.67
C GLY A 165 13.72 15.53 20.27
N SER A 166 12.58 14.91 19.96
CA SER A 166 11.27 15.33 20.44
C SER A 166 10.78 14.45 21.59
N ALA A 167 10.04 15.01 22.54
CA ALA A 167 9.51 14.30 23.69
C ALA A 167 7.97 14.33 23.71
N GLY A 168 7.38 13.31 24.33
CA GLY A 168 5.93 13.25 24.59
C GLY A 168 5.07 13.17 23.32
N ALA A 169 3.95 13.90 23.32
CA ALA A 169 2.96 13.85 22.24
C ALA A 169 3.53 14.27 20.87
N ALA A 170 4.54 15.16 20.85
CA ALA A 170 5.17 15.60 19.60
C ALA A 170 5.96 14.45 18.93
N ALA A 171 6.67 13.63 19.72
CA ALA A 171 7.39 12.46 19.21
C ALA A 171 6.43 11.40 18.69
N PHE A 172 5.35 11.16 19.42
CA PHE A 172 4.30 10.24 18.99
C PHE A 172 3.64 10.71 17.69
N ALA A 173 3.27 11.99 17.60
CA ALA A 173 2.67 12.56 16.40
C ALA A 173 3.63 12.52 15.21
N ALA A 174 4.90 12.87 15.41
CA ALA A 174 5.92 12.82 14.36
C ALA A 174 6.17 11.37 13.89
N GLY A 175 6.25 10.41 14.81
CA GLY A 175 6.42 8.99 14.49
C GLY A 175 5.19 8.38 13.79
N ALA A 176 3.98 8.64 14.29
CA ALA A 176 2.75 8.13 13.71
C ALA A 176 2.43 8.75 12.34
N LEU A 177 2.53 10.09 12.23
CA LEU A 177 2.26 10.79 10.96
C LEU A 177 3.39 10.56 9.96
N GLY A 178 4.65 10.73 10.38
CA GLY A 178 5.80 10.54 9.51
C GLY A 178 5.96 9.08 9.07
N GLY A 179 5.76 8.13 9.99
CA GLY A 179 5.75 6.71 9.67
C GLY A 179 4.57 6.31 8.79
N GLY A 180 3.38 6.86 9.05
CA GLY A 180 2.23 6.70 8.18
C GLY A 180 2.51 7.19 6.76
N VAL A 181 3.05 8.40 6.60
CA VAL A 181 3.44 8.96 5.29
C VAL A 181 4.49 8.08 4.60
N ALA A 182 5.50 7.61 5.34
CA ALA A 182 6.54 6.73 4.82
C ALA A 182 6.00 5.40 4.30
N CYS A 183 4.91 4.88 4.87
CA CYS A 183 4.22 3.69 4.38
C CYS A 183 3.19 3.97 3.27
N LEU A 184 2.60 5.17 3.22
CA LEU A 184 1.63 5.55 2.19
C LEU A 184 2.27 5.88 0.85
N LEU A 185 3.41 6.58 0.87
CA LEU A 185 4.09 7.06 -0.33
C LEU A 185 4.51 5.93 -1.29
N PRO A 186 5.01 4.78 -0.81
CA PRO A 186 5.25 3.62 -1.67
C PRO A 186 4.00 3.15 -2.40
N LEU A 187 2.86 3.09 -1.70
CA LEU A 187 1.60 2.57 -2.21
C LEU A 187 0.91 3.53 -3.19
N THR A 188 1.05 4.85 -2.98
CA THR A 188 0.56 5.86 -3.93
C THR A 188 1.35 5.81 -5.24
N LEU A 189 2.68 5.74 -5.18
CA LEU A 189 3.55 5.60 -6.36
C LEU A 189 3.23 4.32 -7.13
N ALA A 190 3.05 3.23 -6.40
CA ALA A 190 2.71 1.95 -6.98
C ALA A 190 1.32 1.95 -7.64
N GLY A 191 0.31 2.55 -6.99
CA GLY A 191 -1.02 2.75 -7.55
C GLY A 191 -1.01 3.63 -8.80
N TRP A 192 -0.18 4.69 -8.81
CA TRP A 192 0.02 5.54 -9.97
C TRP A 192 0.59 4.75 -11.16
N TRP A 193 1.65 3.97 -10.93
CA TRP A 193 2.27 3.13 -11.97
C TRP A 193 1.27 2.13 -12.57
N LEU A 194 0.46 1.49 -11.73
CA LEU A 194 -0.60 0.59 -12.19
C LEU A 194 -1.63 1.30 -13.07
N GLY A 195 -2.01 2.53 -12.71
CA GLY A 195 -2.90 3.38 -13.49
C GLY A 195 -2.34 3.76 -14.86
N VAL A 196 -1.05 4.15 -14.91
CA VAL A 196 -0.36 4.46 -16.18
C VAL A 196 -0.34 3.23 -17.10
N GLY A 197 0.01 2.06 -16.57
CA GLY A 197 0.06 0.82 -17.34
C GLY A 197 -1.31 0.41 -17.92
N ARG A 198 -2.43 0.81 -17.31
CA ARG A 198 -3.77 0.59 -17.87
C ARG A 198 -4.08 1.52 -19.03
N MET A 199 -3.75 2.81 -18.91
CA MET A 199 -4.00 3.76 -20.00
C MET A 199 -3.24 3.41 -21.27
N VAL A 200 -1.98 2.98 -21.13
CA VAL A 200 -1.16 2.54 -22.26
C VAL A 200 -1.76 1.31 -22.95
N ALA A 201 -2.30 0.35 -22.18
CA ALA A 201 -2.96 -0.82 -22.74
C ALA A 201 -4.21 -0.46 -23.55
N VAL A 202 -5.05 0.43 -23.02
CA VAL A 202 -6.28 0.88 -23.70
C VAL A 202 -5.98 1.65 -24.99
N HIS A 203 -4.94 2.48 -25.00
CA HIS A 203 -4.54 3.18 -26.24
C HIS A 203 -4.02 2.21 -27.30
N ARG A 204 -3.26 1.19 -26.92
CA ARG A 204 -2.72 0.19 -27.85
C ARG A 204 -3.81 -0.65 -28.51
N GLU A 205 -4.89 -0.96 -27.79
CA GLU A 205 -6.03 -1.71 -28.33
C GLU A 205 -6.87 -0.90 -29.33
N ARG A 206 -6.89 0.44 -29.24
CA ARG A 206 -7.64 1.33 -30.13
C ARG A 206 -6.91 1.71 -31.42
N GLU A 207 -5.59 1.53 -31.48
CA GLU A 207 -4.76 1.85 -32.64
C GLU A 207 -5.11 1.05 -33.93
N PRO A 208 -5.39 -0.27 -33.88
CA PRO A 208 -5.74 -1.02 -35.09
C PRO A 208 -7.11 -0.67 -35.68
N GLU A 209 -8.07 -0.20 -34.88
CA GLU A 209 -9.38 0.23 -35.38
C GLU A 209 -9.29 1.52 -36.19
N ARG A 210 -8.44 2.47 -35.76
CA ARG A 210 -8.18 3.70 -36.54
C ARG A 210 -7.55 3.39 -37.89
N ARG A 211 -6.59 2.45 -37.94
CA ARG A 211 -5.96 2.05 -39.21
C ARG A 211 -6.90 1.37 -40.19
N ARG A 212 -8.01 0.78 -39.73
CA ARG A 212 -9.04 0.21 -40.61
C ARG A 212 -10.03 1.25 -41.13
N GLY A 213 -10.29 2.32 -40.38
CA GLY A 213 -11.21 3.39 -40.78
C GLY A 213 -10.67 4.32 -41.86
N ASP A 214 -9.36 4.58 -41.88
CA ASP A 214 -8.72 5.44 -42.90
C ASP A 214 -8.48 4.72 -44.24
N GLY A 215 -8.78 3.42 -44.33
CA GLY A 215 -8.56 2.62 -45.53
C GLY A 215 -9.76 2.50 -46.49
N SER A 216 -10.88 3.18 -46.24
CA SER A 216 -12.08 3.10 -47.11
C SER A 216 -12.55 4.47 -47.59
N VAL A 217 -11.69 5.16 -48.34
CA VAL A 217 -12.09 6.29 -49.18
C VAL A 217 -11.69 5.96 -50.61
N ASP A 218 -12.51 5.14 -51.26
CA ASP A 218 -12.55 4.93 -52.72
C ASP A 218 -13.99 5.19 -53.19
#